data_AF-A0A950GCS1-F1
#
_entry.id   AF-A0A950GCS1-F1
#
_cell.length_a   1.000
_cell.length_b   1.000
_cell.length_c   1.000
_cell.angle_alpha   90.00
_cell.angle_beta   90.00
_cell.angle_gamma   90.00
#
_symmetry.space_group_name_H-M   'P 1'
#
loop_
_entity.id
_entity.type
_entity.pdbx_description
1 polymer ?
#
loop_
_entity_poly.entity_id
_entity_poly.type
_entity_poly.pdbx_seq_one_letter_code
_entity_poly.pdbx_strand_id
1 'polypeptide(L)' 'MRKELDARCRKVGFHPEWGDVLRDLDRLQEVEIAKTERQITLRTPATGTIGPLFKAARIALPPNINETIPA' A
#
# COMPACT_ATOMS: atom_id res chain seq x y z
N MET A 1 8.30 -16.13 -0.64
CA MET A 1 7.53 -14.92 -0.30
C MET A 1 6.03 -15.06 -0.53
N ARG A 2 5.54 -15.41 -1.74
CA ARG A 2 4.09 -15.57 -2.02
C ARG A 2 3.34 -16.51 -1.06
N LYS A 3 3.88 -17.70 -0.79
CA LYS A 3 3.26 -18.70 0.11
C LYS A 3 3.05 -18.20 1.55
N GLU A 4 3.97 -17.39 2.05
CA GLU A 4 3.87 -16.82 3.40
C GLU A 4 2.79 -15.74 3.46
N LEU A 5 2.72 -14.88 2.44
CA LEU A 5 1.68 -13.87 2.34
C LEU A 5 0.29 -14.51 2.22
N ASP A 6 0.15 -15.54 1.39
CA ASP A 6 -1.08 -16.33 1.25
C ASP A 6 -1.48 -16.98 2.59
N ALA A 7 -0.53 -17.58 3.32
CA ALA A 7 -0.81 -18.12 4.65
C ALA A 7 -1.32 -17.06 5.65
N ARG A 8 -0.77 -15.84 5.62
CA ARG A 8 -1.26 -14.73 6.44
C ARG A 8 -2.66 -14.25 6.04
N CYS A 9 -2.94 -14.21 4.74
CA CYS A 9 -4.27 -13.87 4.22
C CYS A 9 -5.31 -14.89 4.69
N ARG A 10 -5.02 -16.19 4.54
CA ARG A 10 -5.91 -17.27 4.98
C ARG A 10 -6.19 -17.24 6.48
N LYS A 11 -5.19 -16.92 7.31
CA LYS A 11 -5.36 -16.78 8.77
C LYS A 11 -6.40 -15.73 9.18
N VAL A 12 -6.62 -14.72 8.33
CA VAL A 12 -7.63 -13.67 8.57
C VAL A 12 -8.87 -13.84 7.69
N GLY A 13 -9.05 -15.00 7.05
CA GLY A 13 -10.19 -15.30 6.19
C GLY A 13 -10.15 -14.61 4.81
N PHE A 14 -9.03 -13.97 4.46
CA PHE A 14 -8.86 -13.27 3.19
C PHE A 14 -8.27 -14.22 2.14
N HIS A 15 -8.97 -14.38 1.01
CA HIS A 15 -8.60 -15.32 -0.06
C HIS A 15 -8.60 -14.59 -1.41
N PRO A 16 -7.63 -13.70 -1.67
CA PRO A 16 -7.61 -12.94 -2.91
C PRO A 16 -7.08 -13.78 -4.08
N GLU A 17 -7.58 -13.50 -5.27
CA GLU A 17 -6.96 -13.99 -6.50
C GLU A 17 -5.62 -13.30 -6.72
N TRP A 18 -4.58 -14.08 -7.03
CA TRP A 18 -3.22 -13.53 -7.14
C TRP A 18 -3.08 -12.51 -8.28
N GLY A 19 -3.87 -12.66 -9.35
CA GLY A 19 -3.92 -11.69 -10.44
C GLY A 19 -4.42 -10.31 -9.98
N ASP A 20 -5.45 -10.28 -9.14
CA ASP A 20 -5.97 -9.03 -8.58
C ASP A 20 -4.97 -8.39 -7.60
N VAL A 21 -4.29 -9.20 -6.79
CA VAL A 21 -3.22 -8.71 -5.90
C VAL A 21 -2.12 -8.02 -6.68
N LEU A 22 -1.62 -8.65 -7.76
CA LEU A 22 -0.57 -8.06 -8.58
C LEU A 22 -1.03 -6.76 -9.25
N ARG A 23 -2.24 -6.76 -9.83
CA ARG A 23 -2.80 -5.57 -10.48
C ARG A 23 -3.00 -4.42 -9.50
N ASP A 24 -3.54 -4.70 -8.32
CA ASP A 24 -3.84 -3.66 -7.35
C ASP A 24 -2.54 -3.15 -6.68
N LEU A 25 -1.52 -4.00 -6.54
CA LEU A 25 -0.18 -3.58 -6.06
C LEU A 25 0.51 -2.68 -7.08
N ASP A 26 0.40 -2.98 -8.38
CA ASP A 26 0.94 -2.13 -9.44
C ASP A 26 0.30 -0.73 -9.47
N ARG A 27 -0.99 -0.65 -9.13
CA ARG A 27 -1.73 0.62 -8.96
C ARG A 27 -1.38 1.37 -7.69
N LEU A 28 -0.79 0.71 -6.70
CA LEU A 28 -0.34 1.35 -5.47
C LEU A 28 0.97 2.09 -5.73
N GLN A 29 0.89 3.39 -5.90
CA GLN A 29 2.01 4.24 -6.28
C GLN A 29 2.16 5.39 -5.31
N GLU A 30 3.39 5.84 -5.16
CA GLU A 30 3.77 7.01 -4.37
C GLU A 30 4.56 7.97 -5.25
N VAL A 31 4.27 9.26 -5.14
CA VAL A 31 4.98 10.32 -5.86
C VAL A 31 5.39 11.40 -4.87
N GLU A 32 6.60 11.91 -5.03
CA GLU A 32 7.13 13.01 -4.27
C GLU A 32 7.08 14.29 -5.09
N ILE A 33 6.60 15.37 -4.48
CA ILE A 33 6.53 16.70 -5.05
C ILE A 33 7.40 17.60 -4.19
N ALA A 34 8.53 18.02 -4.76
CA ALA A 34 9.40 19.01 -4.14
C ALA A 34 8.93 20.43 -4.48
N LYS A 35 8.67 21.23 -3.47
CA LYS A 35 8.54 22.69 -3.54
C LYS A 35 9.69 23.31 -2.76
N THR A 36 10.09 24.53 -3.11
CA THR A 36 11.24 25.24 -2.55
C THR A 36 11.29 25.23 -1.01
N GLU A 37 10.14 25.17 -0.35
CA GLU A 37 10.00 25.24 1.10
C GLU A 37 9.30 24.02 1.72
N ARG A 38 8.86 23.03 0.92
CA ARG A 38 8.09 21.86 1.39
C ARG A 38 8.25 20.65 0.48
N GLN A 39 8.22 19.45 1.06
CA GLN A 39 8.12 18.19 0.33
C GLN A 39 6.75 17.57 0.61
N ILE A 40 6.02 17.23 -0.46
CA ILE A 40 4.72 16.58 -0.36
C ILE A 40 4.83 15.19 -0.98
N THR A 41 4.54 14.17 -0.19
CA THR A 41 4.41 12.79 -0.67
C THR A 41 2.93 12.47 -0.85
N LEU A 42 2.56 12.09 -2.07
CA LEU A 42 1.20 11.66 -2.41
C LEU A 42 1.21 10.19 -2.75
N ARG A 43 0.23 9.44 -2.24
CA ARG A 43 0.05 8.02 -2.53
C ARG A 43 -1.33 7.78 -3.10
N THR A 44 -1.44 6.87 -4.08
CA THR A 44 -2.73 6.42 -4.57
C THR A 44 -3.54 5.75 -3.44
N PRO A 45 -4.87 5.91 -3.42
CA PRO A 45 -5.70 5.26 -2.41
C PRO A 45 -5.57 3.73 -2.45
N ALA A 46 -5.51 3.11 -1.27
CA ALA A 46 -5.56 1.65 -1.15
C ALA A 46 -6.96 1.15 -1.54
N THR A 47 -7.09 0.67 -2.78
CA THR A 47 -8.35 0.15 -3.34
C THR A 47 -8.23 -1.35 -3.62
N GLY A 48 -9.38 -2.00 -3.86
CA GLY A 48 -9.44 -3.42 -4.16
C GLY A 48 -8.84 -4.28 -3.04
N THR A 49 -7.90 -5.13 -3.39
CA THR A 49 -7.27 -6.10 -2.49
C THR A 49 -6.23 -5.48 -1.54
N ILE A 50 -5.76 -4.26 -1.79
CA ILE A 50 -4.64 -3.65 -1.04
C ILE A 50 -4.91 -3.46 0.45
N GLY A 51 -6.06 -2.88 0.81
CA GLY A 51 -6.38 -2.63 2.21
C GLY A 51 -6.38 -3.90 3.06
N PRO A 52 -7.15 -4.93 2.67
CA PRO A 52 -7.13 -6.24 3.34
C PRO A 52 -5.76 -6.93 3.30
N LEU A 53 -5.02 -6.86 2.18
CA LEU A 53 -3.71 -7.48 2.03
C LEU A 53 -2.69 -6.91 3.01
N PHE A 54 -2.59 -5.58 3.10
CA PHE A 54 -1.67 -4.91 4.02
C PHE A 54 -2.05 -5.17 5.48
N LYS A 55 -3.35 -5.24 5.79
CA LYS A 55 -3.83 -5.64 7.13
C LYS A 55 -3.42 -7.08 7.47
N ALA A 56 -3.62 -8.03 6.55
CA ALA A 56 -3.20 -9.43 6.73
C ALA A 56 -1.69 -9.55 6.91
N ALA A 57 -0.92 -8.73 6.18
CA ALA A 57 0.53 -8.68 6.29
C ALA A 57 1.04 -7.92 7.54
N ARG A 58 0.15 -7.22 8.26
CA ARG A 58 0.46 -6.29 9.37
C ARG A 58 1.40 -5.16 8.95
N ILE A 59 1.17 -4.61 7.76
CA ILE A 59 1.92 -3.48 7.22
C ILE A 59 1.03 -2.24 7.30
N ALA A 60 1.51 -1.20 7.98
CA ALA A 60 0.86 0.11 7.99
C ALA A 60 1.20 0.85 6.70
N LEU A 61 0.19 1.37 6.02
CA LEU A 61 0.38 2.25 4.88
C LEU A 61 0.56 3.69 5.38
N PRO A 62 1.50 4.46 4.81
CA PRO A 62 1.57 5.88 5.07
C PRO A 62 0.26 6.58 4.63
N PRO A 63 -0.04 7.77 5.17
CA PRO A 63 -1.21 8.53 4.75
C PRO A 63 -1.15 8.84 3.25
N ASN A 64 -2.32 9.03 2.62
CA ASN A 64 -2.39 9.34 1.18
C ASN A 64 -1.72 10.66 0.82
N ILE A 65 -1.59 11.56 1.79
CA ILE A 65 -0.92 12.84 1.66
C ILE A 65 -0.07 13.00 2.92
N ASN A 66 1.23 13.22 2.73
CA ASN A 66 2.16 13.57 3.78
C ASN A 66 2.91 14.84 3.37
N GLU A 67 2.98 15.84 4.24
CA GLU A 67 3.71 17.08 3.99
C GLU A 67 4.80 17.22 5.04
N THR A 68 6.03 17.47 4.59
CA THR A 68 7.20 17.70 5.44
C THR A 68 7.91 18.98 5.02
N ILE A 69 8.57 19.62 5.99
CA ILE A 69 9.52 20.70 5.72
C ILE A 69 10.89 20.03 5.65
N PRO A 70 11.63 20.11 4.52
CA PRO A 70 12.97 19.54 4.43
C PRO A 70 13.89 20.21 5.46
N ALA A 71 14.71 19.40 6.14
CA ALA A 71 15.61 19.81 7.22
C ALA A 71 16.79 20.66 6.73
#